data_AF-A0A542G4F1-F1
#
_entry.id   AF-A0A542G4F1-F1
#
_cell.length_a   1.000
_cell.length_b   1.000
_cell.length_c   1.000
_cell.angle_alpha   90.00
_cell.angle_beta   90.00
_cell.angle_gamma   90.00
#
_symmetry.space_group_name_H-M   'P 1'
#
loop_
_entity.id
_entity.type
_entity.pdbx_description
1 polymer ?
#
loop_
_entity_poly.entity_id
_entity_poly.type
_entity_poly.pdbx_seq_one_letter_code
_entity_poly.pdbx_strand_id
1 'polypeptide(L)'
;MIRVSLSKPATLWDDQFALRPGWHDVDMMSKDSSGKLHHYVPRGYLRGFATEKERITVLPLDSGRQSYTPSVKNVAAQTHFYRVEELEEPGAFETALSSIEGEGLAIIRRVMQGEFPLPEVDRWKLSYYSALQHVRGPDTRRTIEHLQASMVRLEIGAGGRPHAKSWIKRNLGFEATDQEANRLWDQATQPGGPPIRFSNLKHIQHLLDTAEQITPYLAARPWSLIRFKTRSLITSDAPVSLVRNLSDDAWQGVGFATAWGITFPLTRKIGLLMSDPMVMVEQYDIDDPRLQEMRAAILRGDADRIQAGTAAMEKLFNEHTAEHAREYLFHHPDDGSYVPKNLHEPTLINAKVGGIADADFDGQPWFGMKSPERHE
;
A
#
# COMPACT_ATOMS: atom_id res chain seq x y z
N MET A 1 24.54 -28.02 6.49
CA MET A 1 25.28 -26.81 6.86
C MET A 1 25.83 -26.20 5.58
N ILE A 2 25.01 -25.37 4.91
CA ILE A 2 25.43 -24.52 3.79
C ILE A 2 24.92 -23.14 4.18
N ARG A 3 25.83 -22.30 4.66
CA ARG A 3 25.58 -20.87 4.84
C ARG A 3 25.51 -20.28 3.44
N VAL A 4 24.30 -20.11 2.90
CA VAL A 4 24.11 -19.20 1.77
C VAL A 4 24.12 -17.80 2.38
N SER A 5 25.30 -17.19 2.38
CA SER A 5 25.43 -15.75 2.52
C SER A 5 24.68 -15.12 1.36
N LEU A 6 23.45 -14.69 1.60
CA LEU A 6 22.78 -13.73 0.72
C LEU A 6 23.53 -12.40 0.89
N SER A 7 24.65 -12.25 0.17
CA SER A 7 25.17 -10.94 -0.13
C SER A 7 24.05 -10.18 -0.82
N LYS A 8 23.54 -9.14 -0.16
CA LYS A 8 22.64 -8.16 -0.77
C LYS A 8 23.26 -7.73 -2.11
N PRO A 9 22.57 -7.83 -3.25
CA PRO A 9 23.00 -7.07 -4.41
C PRO A 9 22.97 -5.60 -3.99
N ALA A 10 24.11 -4.91 -4.13
CA ALA A 10 24.21 -3.48 -3.89
C ALA A 10 23.22 -2.80 -4.85
N THR A 11 22.10 -2.38 -4.29
CA THR A 11 21.13 -1.57 -5.00
C THR A 11 21.74 -0.18 -5.20
N LEU A 12 21.56 0.40 -6.39
CA LEU A 12 21.85 1.81 -6.76
C LEU A 12 21.26 2.89 -5.79
N TRP A 13 20.66 2.46 -4.68
CA TRP A 13 19.73 3.16 -3.83
C TRP A 13 20.26 3.38 -2.41
N ASP A 14 21.44 2.84 -2.05
CA ASP A 14 21.92 2.82 -0.65
C ASP A 14 22.66 4.12 -0.20
N ASP A 15 23.15 4.94 -1.13
CA ASP A 15 24.09 6.05 -0.78
C ASP A 15 23.46 7.44 -0.58
N GLN A 16 22.13 7.59 -0.49
CA GLN A 16 21.49 8.92 -0.38
C GLN A 16 20.48 9.10 0.77
N PHE A 17 20.64 8.37 1.87
CA PHE A 17 19.87 8.59 3.12
C PHE A 17 20.18 9.92 3.87
N ALA A 18 20.79 10.91 3.21
CA ALA A 18 21.25 12.16 3.84
C ALA A 18 20.36 13.39 3.60
N LEU A 19 19.29 13.29 2.80
CA LEU A 19 18.30 14.38 2.66
C LEU A 19 17.00 13.99 3.37
N ARG A 20 17.05 13.99 4.71
CA ARG A 20 15.87 13.98 5.56
C ARG A 20 15.21 15.35 5.50
N PRO A 21 13.97 15.52 5.01
CA PRO A 21 13.17 16.66 5.42
C PRO A 21 12.99 16.53 6.94
N GLY A 22 13.46 17.53 7.68
CA GLY A 22 13.33 17.57 9.13
C GLY A 22 11.88 17.74 9.55
N TRP A 23 11.16 16.63 9.73
CA TRP A 23 9.87 16.60 10.40
C TRP A 23 10.06 16.54 11.92
N HIS A 24 10.74 17.54 12.50
CA HIS A 24 10.99 17.58 13.96
C HIS A 24 10.19 18.66 14.70
N ASP A 25 9.37 19.46 14.04
CA ASP A 25 8.50 20.43 14.71
C ASP A 25 7.08 20.35 14.14
N VAL A 26 6.28 19.42 14.67
CA VAL A 26 4.82 19.48 14.56
C VAL A 26 4.32 20.06 15.87
N ASP A 27 3.86 21.31 15.84
CA ASP A 27 3.28 22.00 17.00
C ASP A 27 1.98 21.30 17.40
N MET A 28 2.07 20.44 18.42
CA MET A 28 0.97 19.62 18.95
C MET A 28 0.09 20.42 19.91
N MET A 29 -0.63 21.42 19.40
CA MET A 29 -1.66 22.08 20.21
C MET A 29 -2.85 22.53 19.34
N SER A 30 -3.84 21.65 19.10
CA SER A 30 -5.24 22.11 18.94
C SER A 30 -6.29 20.99 19.06
N LYS A 31 -7.37 21.35 19.79
CA LYS A 31 -8.71 20.75 19.97
C LYS A 31 -9.00 19.38 19.33
N ASP A 32 -9.30 18.44 20.23
CA ASP A 32 -9.98 17.16 20.02
C ASP A 32 -11.07 17.22 18.94
N SER A 33 -10.73 16.72 17.75
CA SER A 33 -11.66 16.32 16.72
C SER A 33 -11.61 14.81 16.51
N SER A 34 -11.69 14.03 17.59
CA SER A 34 -11.88 12.57 17.53
C SER A 34 -13.22 12.22 16.87
N GLY A 35 -13.29 12.42 15.56
CA GLY A 35 -14.43 12.03 14.76
C GLY A 35 -14.55 10.53 14.84
N LYS A 36 -15.66 10.01 15.34
CA LYS A 36 -15.90 8.56 15.46
C LYS A 36 -15.61 7.77 14.16
N LEU A 37 -15.70 8.42 13.01
CA LEU A 37 -15.57 7.85 11.67
C LEU A 37 -14.27 8.31 10.99
N HIS A 38 -13.35 7.37 10.76
CA HIS A 38 -12.02 7.65 10.20
C HIS A 38 -12.00 7.23 8.73
N HIS A 39 -11.63 8.16 7.85
CA HIS A 39 -11.58 7.92 6.42
C HIS A 39 -10.32 7.14 6.05
N TYR A 40 -10.48 6.00 5.37
CA TYR A 40 -9.37 5.28 4.75
C TYR A 40 -9.14 5.71 3.29
N VAL A 41 -10.03 6.53 2.72
CA VAL A 41 -9.74 7.37 1.55
C VAL A 41 -10.14 8.82 1.87
N PRO A 42 -9.25 9.82 1.70
CA PRO A 42 -9.54 11.20 2.11
C PRO A 42 -10.79 11.77 1.45
N ARG A 43 -11.66 12.40 2.24
CA ARG A 43 -12.85 13.11 1.71
C ARG A 43 -12.46 14.17 0.69
N GLY A 44 -11.37 14.89 0.97
CA GLY A 44 -10.84 15.92 0.09
C GLY A 44 -10.44 15.38 -1.28
N TYR A 45 -9.93 14.14 -1.33
CA TYR A 45 -9.59 13.46 -2.58
C TYR A 45 -10.85 12.99 -3.33
N LEU A 46 -11.80 12.35 -2.64
CA LEU A 46 -13.05 11.88 -3.24
C LEU A 46 -13.90 13.00 -3.87
N ARG A 47 -13.76 14.25 -3.40
CA ARG A 47 -14.39 15.41 -4.04
C ARG A 47 -13.97 15.59 -5.50
N GLY A 48 -12.77 15.16 -5.89
CA GLY A 48 -12.32 15.15 -7.28
C GLY A 48 -13.15 14.26 -8.21
N PHE A 49 -13.99 13.38 -7.63
CA PHE A 49 -14.86 12.43 -8.33
C PHE A 49 -16.34 12.65 -7.99
N ALA A 50 -16.66 13.68 -7.20
CA ALA A 50 -18.02 13.96 -6.76
C ALA A 50 -18.66 15.10 -7.57
N THR A 51 -19.98 15.24 -7.44
CA THR A 51 -20.71 16.43 -7.91
C THR A 51 -20.35 17.66 -7.08
N GLU A 52 -20.76 18.85 -7.52
CA GLU A 52 -20.64 20.09 -6.74
C GLU A 52 -21.35 20.02 -5.37
N LYS A 53 -22.39 19.18 -5.26
CA LYS A 53 -23.10 18.90 -3.99
C LYS A 53 -22.42 17.79 -3.18
N GLU A 54 -21.16 17.48 -3.49
CA GLU A 54 -20.34 16.44 -2.89
C GLU A 54 -21.01 15.05 -2.90
N ARG A 55 -21.73 14.72 -3.98
CA ARG A 55 -22.33 13.40 -4.18
C ARG A 55 -21.45 12.53 -5.06
N ILE A 56 -21.20 11.31 -4.63
CA ILE A 56 -20.35 10.35 -5.35
C ILE A 56 -21.10 9.04 -5.47
N THR A 57 -20.97 8.33 -6.59
CA THR A 57 -21.52 6.98 -6.71
C THR A 57 -20.52 5.98 -6.16
N VAL A 58 -21.01 5.15 -5.23
CA VAL A 58 -20.32 4.01 -4.68
C VAL A 58 -20.83 2.77 -5.40
N LEU A 59 -19.91 2.02 -5.97
CA LEU A 59 -20.16 0.72 -6.58
C LEU A 59 -19.44 -0.34 -5.74
N PRO A 60 -20.15 -1.12 -4.92
CA PRO A 60 -19.60 -2.29 -4.27
C PRO A 60 -19.13 -3.31 -5.33
N LEU A 61 -17.98 -3.93 -5.09
CA LEU A 61 -17.52 -5.07 -5.91
C LEU A 61 -18.34 -6.34 -5.65
N ASP A 62 -18.94 -6.44 -4.45
CA ASP A 62 -19.90 -7.49 -4.09
C ASP A 62 -21.14 -7.36 -4.98
N SER A 63 -21.31 -8.33 -5.89
CA SER A 63 -22.41 -8.37 -6.86
C SER A 63 -23.81 -8.46 -6.23
N GLY A 64 -23.90 -8.86 -4.96
CA GLY A 64 -25.13 -8.87 -4.19
C GLY A 64 -25.56 -7.50 -3.67
N ARG A 65 -24.71 -6.47 -3.76
CA ARG A 65 -24.97 -5.13 -3.23
C ARG A 65 -25.21 -4.11 -4.34
N GLN A 66 -26.27 -3.32 -4.18
CA GLN A 66 -26.61 -2.27 -5.14
C GLN A 66 -25.69 -1.05 -5.00
N SER A 67 -25.44 -0.39 -6.13
CA SER A 67 -24.79 0.93 -6.13
C SER A 67 -25.70 1.99 -5.51
N TYR A 68 -25.08 3.00 -4.92
CA TYR A 68 -25.79 4.09 -4.26
C TYR A 68 -24.95 5.37 -4.34
N THR A 69 -25.59 6.53 -4.22
CA THR A 69 -24.92 7.82 -4.45
C THR A 69 -24.99 8.73 -3.22
N PRO A 70 -24.21 8.47 -2.15
CA PRO A 70 -24.20 9.23 -0.90
C PRO A 70 -23.37 10.52 -0.99
N SER A 71 -23.25 11.23 0.15
CA SER A 71 -22.26 12.30 0.30
C SER A 71 -20.87 11.72 0.59
N VAL A 72 -19.81 12.34 0.06
CA VAL A 72 -18.41 11.91 0.28
C VAL A 72 -18.03 11.78 1.76
N LYS A 73 -18.71 12.50 2.66
CA LYS A 73 -18.45 12.42 4.11
C LYS A 73 -18.88 11.09 4.75
N ASN A 74 -19.70 10.30 4.06
CA ASN A 74 -20.31 9.06 4.56
C ASN A 74 -19.74 7.79 3.90
N VAL A 75 -18.67 7.90 3.10
CA VAL A 75 -18.07 6.76 2.37
C VAL A 75 -16.59 6.63 2.70
N ALA A 76 -16.02 5.48 2.32
CA ALA A 76 -14.61 5.18 2.48
C ALA A 76 -14.07 5.43 3.90
N ALA A 77 -14.85 5.03 4.90
CA ALA A 77 -14.53 5.29 6.29
C ALA A 77 -15.01 4.18 7.22
N GLN A 78 -14.29 3.99 8.33
CA GLN A 78 -14.58 3.00 9.36
C GLN A 78 -14.53 3.64 10.74
N THR A 79 -15.40 3.18 11.63
CA THR A 79 -15.46 3.71 12.99
C THR A 79 -14.22 3.27 13.78
N HIS A 80 -13.55 4.22 14.44
CA HIS A 80 -12.35 3.98 15.28
C HIS A 80 -11.18 3.28 14.59
N PHE A 81 -11.04 3.41 13.27
CA PHE A 81 -10.04 2.68 12.48
C PHE A 81 -8.59 2.89 12.97
N TYR A 82 -8.27 4.11 13.39
CA TYR A 82 -6.94 4.50 13.88
C TYR A 82 -6.89 4.87 15.36
N ARG A 83 -7.94 4.56 16.13
CA ARG A 83 -7.95 4.93 17.56
C ARG A 83 -6.89 4.12 18.30
N VAL A 84 -5.89 4.80 18.87
CA VAL A 84 -4.87 4.15 19.70
C VAL A 84 -5.19 4.49 21.16
N GLU A 85 -5.56 3.49 21.95
CA GLU A 85 -5.94 3.70 23.36
C GLU A 85 -4.70 3.91 24.26
N GLU A 86 -3.53 3.51 23.75
CA GLU A 86 -2.24 3.55 24.44
C GLU A 86 -1.53 4.91 24.36
N LEU A 87 -2.07 5.88 23.60
CA LEU A 87 -1.53 7.24 23.52
C LEU A 87 -2.23 8.15 24.52
N GLU A 88 -1.49 9.08 25.13
CA GLU A 88 -2.06 10.14 25.98
C GLU A 88 -3.07 11.00 25.21
N GLU A 89 -2.84 11.18 23.90
CA GLU A 89 -3.76 11.81 22.96
C GLU A 89 -4.18 10.83 21.85
N PRO A 90 -5.30 10.11 22.01
CA PRO A 90 -5.77 9.10 21.05
C PRO A 90 -6.00 9.62 19.62
N GLY A 91 -6.12 10.94 19.43
CA GLY A 91 -6.34 11.62 18.14
C GLY A 91 -5.08 12.24 17.49
N ALA A 92 -3.90 12.12 18.12
CA ALA A 92 -2.66 12.70 17.59
C ALA A 92 -2.32 12.19 16.17
N PHE A 93 -2.57 10.90 15.93
CA PHE A 93 -2.34 10.31 14.60
C PHE A 93 -3.29 10.88 13.52
N GLU A 94 -4.56 11.08 13.84
CA GLU A 94 -5.51 11.68 12.89
C GLU A 94 -5.10 13.11 12.51
N THR A 95 -4.54 13.85 13.47
CA THR A 95 -4.01 15.20 13.24
C THR A 95 -2.80 15.16 12.30
N ALA A 96 -1.84 14.28 12.57
CA ALA A 96 -0.67 14.11 11.71
C ALA A 96 -1.05 13.68 10.28
N LEU A 97 -1.96 12.70 10.16
CA LEU A 97 -2.46 12.25 8.85
C LEU A 97 -3.22 13.37 8.12
N SER A 98 -4.03 14.15 8.84
CA SER A 98 -4.75 15.31 8.26
C SER A 98 -3.80 16.37 7.73
N SER A 99 -2.64 16.59 8.36
CA SER A 99 -1.61 17.50 7.86
C SER A 99 -1.03 17.01 6.53
N ILE A 100 -0.62 15.74 6.47
CA ILE A 100 -0.06 15.13 5.25
C ILE A 100 -1.10 15.13 4.11
N GLU A 101 -2.35 14.77 4.42
CA GLU A 101 -3.46 14.85 3.48
C GLU A 101 -3.69 16.27 2.99
N GLY A 102 -3.64 17.26 3.88
CA GLY A 102 -3.77 18.67 3.55
C GLY A 102 -2.74 19.13 2.53
N GLU A 103 -1.48 18.75 2.71
CA GLU A 103 -0.38 19.06 1.79
C GLU A 103 -0.56 18.38 0.42
N GLY A 104 -0.81 17.07 0.40
CA GLY A 104 -1.04 16.33 -0.85
C GLY A 104 -2.23 16.89 -1.64
N LEU A 105 -3.33 17.21 -0.96
CA LEU A 105 -4.52 17.82 -1.58
C LEU A 105 -4.28 19.25 -2.03
N ALA A 106 -3.44 20.03 -1.34
CA ALA A 106 -3.02 21.35 -1.80
C ALA A 106 -2.24 21.24 -3.11
N ILE A 107 -1.29 20.31 -3.20
CA ILE A 107 -0.52 20.05 -4.43
C ILE A 107 -1.45 19.63 -5.57
N ILE A 108 -2.38 18.69 -5.35
CA ILE A 108 -3.36 18.27 -6.36
C ILE A 108 -4.18 19.46 -6.87
N ARG A 109 -4.63 20.37 -6.00
CA ARG A 109 -5.36 21.58 -6.40
C ARG A 109 -4.52 22.50 -7.29
N ARG A 110 -3.23 22.71 -6.97
CA ARG A 110 -2.33 23.51 -7.81
C ARG A 110 -2.08 22.84 -9.17
N VAL A 111 -1.91 21.52 -9.19
CA VAL A 111 -1.85 20.74 -10.44
C VAL A 111 -3.12 20.93 -11.27
N MET A 112 -4.31 20.90 -10.65
CA MET A 112 -5.57 21.18 -11.36
C MET A 112 -5.55 22.57 -12.01
N GLN A 113 -4.99 23.57 -11.32
CA GLN A 113 -4.88 24.96 -11.77
C GLN A 113 -3.77 25.21 -12.80
N GLY A 114 -2.91 24.22 -13.09
CA GLY A 114 -1.91 24.29 -14.15
C GLY A 114 -0.46 24.24 -13.68
N GLU A 115 -0.19 24.09 -12.37
CA GLU A 115 1.16 23.92 -11.85
C GLU A 115 1.70 22.51 -12.19
N PHE A 116 2.47 22.40 -13.27
CA PHE A 116 3.18 21.19 -13.66
C PHE A 116 4.29 21.52 -14.69
N PRO A 117 5.52 20.97 -14.60
CA PRO A 117 6.00 20.02 -13.58
C PRO A 117 6.02 20.62 -12.18
N LEU A 118 6.04 19.75 -11.16
CA LEU A 118 6.09 20.18 -9.76
C LEU A 118 7.53 20.44 -9.32
N PRO A 119 7.77 21.43 -8.44
CA PRO A 119 9.05 21.54 -7.74
C PRO A 119 9.40 20.25 -7.02
N GLU A 120 10.69 19.93 -6.91
CA GLU A 120 11.18 18.66 -6.34
C GLU A 120 10.59 18.38 -4.94
N VAL A 121 10.50 19.39 -4.07
CA VAL A 121 9.91 19.25 -2.73
C VAL A 121 8.45 18.79 -2.81
N ASP A 122 7.66 19.36 -3.71
CA ASP A 122 6.26 19.01 -3.88
C ASP A 122 6.09 17.66 -4.59
N ARG A 123 7.04 17.28 -5.46
CA ARG A 123 7.12 15.94 -6.03
C ARG A 123 7.25 14.89 -4.92
N TRP A 124 8.22 15.05 -4.01
CA TRP A 124 8.41 14.14 -2.88
C TRP A 124 7.18 14.07 -1.97
N LYS A 125 6.54 15.21 -1.69
CA LYS A 125 5.31 15.25 -0.89
C LYS A 125 4.15 14.53 -1.56
N LEU A 126 3.93 14.75 -2.86
CA LEU A 126 2.88 14.05 -3.60
C LEU A 126 3.19 12.55 -3.71
N SER A 127 4.45 12.16 -3.89
CA SER A 127 4.89 10.76 -3.84
C SER A 127 4.58 10.11 -2.50
N TYR A 128 4.90 10.76 -1.39
CA TYR A 128 4.62 10.23 -0.05
C TYR A 128 3.12 10.12 0.20
N TYR A 129 2.34 11.12 -0.19
CA TYR A 129 0.89 11.05 -0.16
C TYR A 129 0.34 9.90 -1.00
N SER A 130 0.84 9.69 -2.22
CA SER A 130 0.47 8.54 -3.07
C SER A 130 0.85 7.20 -2.43
N ALA A 131 2.04 7.10 -1.84
CA ALA A 131 2.47 5.91 -1.12
C ALA A 131 1.55 5.59 0.06
N LEU A 132 1.18 6.59 0.85
CA LEU A 132 0.20 6.46 1.94
C LEU A 132 -1.16 6.01 1.42
N GLN A 133 -1.63 6.57 0.30
CA GLN A 133 -2.88 6.15 -0.34
C GLN A 133 -2.88 4.67 -0.75
N HIS A 134 -1.71 4.09 -1.04
CA HIS A 134 -1.59 2.68 -1.37
C HIS A 134 -1.68 1.76 -0.13
N VAL A 135 -1.13 2.17 1.00
CA VAL A 135 -0.99 1.30 2.20
C VAL A 135 -2.03 1.54 3.31
N ARG A 136 -2.88 2.58 3.18
CA ARG A 136 -3.83 2.99 4.22
C ARG A 136 -5.15 2.22 4.27
N GLY A 137 -5.42 1.40 3.26
CA GLY A 137 -6.67 0.65 3.16
C GLY A 137 -6.77 -0.47 4.21
N PRO A 138 -8.00 -0.90 4.56
CA PRO A 138 -8.23 -2.00 5.50
C PRO A 138 -7.67 -3.36 5.01
N ASP A 139 -7.49 -3.51 3.71
CA ASP A 139 -6.83 -4.63 3.04
C ASP A 139 -5.37 -4.80 3.46
N THR A 140 -4.62 -3.71 3.66
CA THR A 140 -3.22 -3.76 4.08
C THR A 140 -3.10 -4.39 5.47
N ARG A 141 -3.93 -3.97 6.42
CA ARG A 141 -3.98 -4.56 7.76
C ARG A 141 -4.28 -6.06 7.71
N ARG A 142 -5.32 -6.45 6.98
CA ARG A 142 -5.72 -7.86 6.84
C ARG A 142 -4.67 -8.70 6.15
N THR A 143 -3.96 -8.13 5.18
CA THR A 143 -2.84 -8.80 4.49
C THR A 143 -1.71 -9.07 5.45
N ILE A 144 -1.31 -8.10 6.29
CA ILE A 144 -0.24 -8.30 7.29
C ILE A 144 -0.66 -9.35 8.34
N GLU A 145 -1.88 -9.26 8.86
CA GLU A 145 -2.42 -10.24 9.81
C GLU A 145 -2.40 -11.65 9.21
N HIS A 146 -2.79 -11.79 7.93
CA HIS A 146 -2.74 -13.05 7.20
C HIS A 146 -1.30 -13.57 7.01
N LEU A 147 -0.37 -12.73 6.55
CA LEU A 147 1.03 -13.12 6.34
C LEU A 147 1.69 -13.56 7.65
N GLN A 148 1.44 -12.84 8.75
CA GLN A 148 1.93 -13.24 10.07
C GLN A 148 1.33 -14.56 10.52
N ALA A 149 0.02 -14.78 10.32
CA ALA A 149 -0.63 -16.03 10.68
C ALA A 149 -0.05 -17.21 9.89
N SER A 150 0.20 -17.03 8.59
CA SER A 150 0.87 -18.03 7.74
C SER A 150 2.30 -18.32 8.19
N MET A 151 3.07 -17.30 8.59
CA MET A 151 4.43 -17.48 9.11
C MET A 151 4.45 -18.24 10.43
N VAL A 152 3.56 -17.89 11.37
CA VAL A 152 3.44 -18.59 12.65
C VAL A 152 3.00 -20.04 12.44
N ARG A 153 2.02 -20.26 11.55
CA ARG A 153 1.58 -21.61 11.13
C ARG A 153 2.76 -22.43 10.60
N LEU A 154 3.57 -21.84 9.72
CA LEU A 154 4.74 -22.52 9.16
C LEU A 154 5.82 -22.82 10.21
N GLU A 155 6.18 -21.85 11.05
CA GLU A 155 7.24 -22.02 12.06
C GLU A 155 6.86 -23.08 13.11
N ILE A 156 5.61 -23.06 13.57
CA ILE A 156 5.12 -24.04 14.53
C ILE A 156 4.94 -25.39 13.83
N GLY A 157 4.23 -25.43 12.70
CA GLY A 157 3.92 -26.65 11.97
C GLY A 157 5.17 -27.42 11.53
N ALA A 158 6.12 -26.76 10.85
CA ALA A 158 7.36 -27.38 10.40
C ALA A 158 8.29 -27.78 11.55
N GLY A 159 8.14 -27.15 12.72
CA GLY A 159 8.87 -27.49 13.95
C GLY A 159 8.31 -28.72 14.68
N GLY A 160 7.08 -29.13 14.38
CA GLY A 160 6.38 -30.23 15.07
C GLY A 160 5.90 -29.87 16.48
N ARG A 161 5.06 -30.72 17.09
CA ARG A 161 4.46 -30.50 18.42
C ARG A 161 5.48 -30.15 19.52
N PRO A 162 6.69 -30.77 19.57
CA PRO A 162 7.69 -30.44 20.58
C PRO A 162 8.23 -29.00 20.49
N HIS A 163 8.13 -28.34 19.33
CA HIS A 163 8.63 -26.98 19.12
C HIS A 163 7.71 -25.91 19.76
N ALA A 164 6.44 -26.22 20.05
CA ALA A 164 5.48 -25.25 20.56
C ALA A 164 5.93 -24.57 21.87
N LYS A 165 6.47 -25.33 22.85
CA LYS A 165 7.00 -24.77 24.11
C LYS A 165 8.16 -23.81 23.85
N SER A 166 9.11 -24.22 23.02
CA SER A 166 10.29 -23.41 22.65
C SER A 166 9.88 -22.14 21.92
N TRP A 167 8.86 -22.22 21.06
CA TRP A 167 8.29 -21.07 20.35
C TRP A 167 7.65 -20.08 21.33
N ILE A 168 6.85 -20.55 22.30
CA ILE A 168 6.23 -19.70 23.33
C ILE A 168 7.30 -18.99 24.15
N LYS A 169 8.30 -19.73 24.65
CA LYS A 169 9.39 -19.14 25.44
C LYS A 169 10.14 -18.06 24.65
N ARG A 170 10.45 -18.32 23.37
CA ARG A 170 11.19 -17.39 22.51
C ARG A 170 10.39 -16.12 22.18
N ASN A 171 9.12 -16.27 21.84
CA ASN A 171 8.31 -15.18 21.28
C ASN A 171 7.42 -14.46 22.30
N LEU A 172 7.01 -15.16 23.37
CA LEU A 172 6.13 -14.63 24.42
C LEU A 172 6.83 -14.49 25.77
N GLY A 173 8.03 -15.05 25.93
CA GLY A 173 8.90 -14.80 27.09
C GLY A 173 8.56 -15.58 28.37
N PHE A 174 7.67 -16.58 28.31
CA PHE A 174 7.31 -17.40 29.47
C PHE A 174 7.41 -18.91 29.20
N GLU A 175 7.56 -19.70 30.26
CA GLU A 175 7.57 -21.16 30.18
C GLU A 175 6.14 -21.71 30.15
N ALA A 176 5.75 -22.31 29.03
CA ALA A 176 4.41 -22.88 28.87
C ALA A 176 4.28 -24.29 29.45
N THR A 177 3.11 -24.57 30.02
CA THR A 177 2.64 -25.93 30.34
C THR A 177 2.41 -26.74 29.07
N ASP A 178 2.37 -28.08 29.17
CA ASP A 178 2.01 -28.94 28.03
C ASP A 178 0.62 -28.64 27.48
N GLN A 179 -0.32 -28.22 28.34
CA GLN A 179 -1.66 -27.85 27.91
C GLN A 179 -1.66 -26.58 27.06
N GLU A 180 -0.88 -25.58 27.44
CA GLU A 180 -0.73 -24.33 26.67
C GLU A 180 -0.02 -24.57 25.34
N ALA A 181 1.04 -25.39 25.33
CA ALA A 181 1.74 -25.75 24.09
C ALA A 181 0.84 -26.53 23.12
N ASN A 182 0.03 -27.48 23.62
CA ASN A 182 -0.93 -28.21 22.79
C ASN A 182 -2.02 -27.31 22.23
N ARG A 183 -2.56 -26.37 23.04
CA ARG A 183 -3.53 -25.38 22.55
C ARG A 183 -2.95 -24.50 21.44
N LEU A 184 -1.72 -24.02 21.63
CA LEU A 184 -1.05 -23.23 20.60
C LEU A 184 -0.85 -24.05 19.32
N TRP A 185 -0.38 -25.30 19.44
CA TRP A 185 -0.25 -26.19 18.28
C TRP A 185 -1.57 -26.33 17.53
N ASP A 186 -2.62 -26.73 18.24
CA ASP A 186 -3.92 -27.00 17.62
C ASP A 186 -4.50 -25.74 16.95
N GLN A 187 -4.26 -24.54 17.50
CA GLN A 187 -4.68 -23.27 16.90
C GLN A 187 -3.79 -22.87 15.71
N ALA A 188 -2.47 -23.00 15.84
CA ALA A 188 -1.53 -22.52 14.84
C ALA A 188 -1.54 -23.36 13.57
N THR A 189 -1.82 -24.66 13.67
CA THR A 189 -1.83 -25.56 12.51
C THR A 189 -3.15 -25.61 11.74
N GLN A 190 -4.21 -24.94 12.24
CA GLN A 190 -5.46 -24.83 11.49
C GLN A 190 -5.25 -24.18 10.11
N PRO A 191 -6.11 -24.49 9.13
CA PRO A 191 -6.16 -23.72 7.89
C PRO A 191 -6.34 -22.22 8.19
N GLY A 192 -5.42 -21.39 7.70
CA GLY A 192 -5.40 -19.93 7.97
C GLY A 192 -4.54 -19.49 9.17
N GLY A 193 -4.01 -20.43 9.96
CA GLY A 193 -3.15 -20.13 11.10
C GLY A 193 -3.89 -19.57 12.32
N PRO A 194 -3.17 -19.13 13.36
CA PRO A 194 -3.80 -18.59 14.55
C PRO A 194 -4.40 -17.20 14.27
N PRO A 195 -5.47 -16.79 14.97
CA PRO A 195 -6.02 -15.45 14.82
C PRO A 195 -5.03 -14.42 15.35
N ILE A 196 -4.38 -13.69 14.44
CA ILE A 196 -3.48 -12.59 14.77
C ILE A 196 -4.25 -11.28 14.61
N ARG A 197 -4.19 -10.43 15.64
CA ARG A 197 -4.66 -9.04 15.56
C ARG A 197 -3.47 -8.11 15.66
N PHE A 198 -3.32 -7.26 14.65
CA PHE A 198 -2.32 -6.22 14.66
C PHE A 198 -2.83 -5.05 15.49
N SER A 199 -2.09 -4.61 16.50
CA SER A 199 -2.45 -3.41 17.29
C SER A 199 -2.51 -2.19 16.37
N ASN A 200 -3.38 -1.22 16.66
CA ASN A 200 -3.52 0.00 15.86
C ASN A 200 -2.20 0.80 15.81
N LEU A 201 -1.46 0.88 16.92
CA LEU A 201 -0.15 1.55 16.95
C LEU A 201 0.86 0.92 15.98
N LYS A 202 1.05 -0.41 16.03
CA LYS A 202 1.93 -1.11 15.10
C LYS A 202 1.46 -0.95 13.64
N HIS A 203 0.16 -0.96 13.40
CA HIS A 203 -0.40 -0.76 12.06
C HIS A 203 0.00 0.62 11.50
N ILE A 204 -0.15 1.66 12.33
CA ILE A 204 0.22 3.03 11.99
C ILE A 204 1.72 3.15 11.70
N GLN A 205 2.58 2.60 12.57
CA GLN A 205 4.03 2.61 12.36
C GLN A 205 4.40 1.93 11.05
N HIS A 206 3.87 0.72 10.83
CA HIS A 206 4.11 -0.01 9.58
C HIS A 206 3.64 0.77 8.34
N LEU A 207 2.50 1.46 8.43
CA LEU A 207 1.96 2.28 7.35
C LEU A 207 2.91 3.43 6.99
N LEU A 208 3.42 4.16 7.98
CA LEU A 208 4.35 5.27 7.76
C LEU A 208 5.69 4.77 7.21
N ASP A 209 6.26 3.73 7.82
CA ASP A 209 7.53 3.14 7.41
C ASP A 209 7.46 2.61 5.97
N THR A 210 6.35 1.94 5.62
CA THR A 210 6.16 1.38 4.27
C THR A 210 5.95 2.49 3.25
N ALA A 211 5.19 3.54 3.59
CA ALA A 211 5.02 4.69 2.71
C ALA A 211 6.35 5.40 2.44
N GLU A 212 7.18 5.60 3.48
CA GLU A 212 8.52 6.17 3.34
C GLU A 212 9.40 5.33 2.39
N GLN A 213 9.39 4.00 2.54
CA GLN A 213 10.14 3.09 1.67
C GLN A 213 9.66 3.10 0.21
N ILE A 214 8.36 3.25 -0.03
CA ILE A 214 7.77 3.29 -1.37
C ILE A 214 8.05 4.63 -2.07
N THR A 215 8.12 5.73 -1.32
CA THR A 215 8.16 7.10 -1.86
C THR A 215 9.25 7.32 -2.92
N PRO A 216 10.52 6.88 -2.73
CA PRO A 216 11.56 7.04 -3.75
C PRO A 216 11.19 6.37 -5.09
N TYR A 217 10.52 5.22 -5.05
CA TYR A 217 10.08 4.51 -6.26
C TYR A 217 8.94 5.22 -7.00
N LEU A 218 8.31 6.22 -6.39
CA LEU A 218 7.31 7.09 -7.03
C LEU A 218 7.95 8.40 -7.50
N ALA A 219 8.79 9.01 -6.65
CA ALA A 219 9.44 10.29 -6.94
C ALA A 219 10.46 10.17 -8.07
N ALA A 220 11.25 9.08 -8.10
CA ALA A 220 12.29 8.88 -9.11
C ALA A 220 11.76 8.34 -10.46
N ARG A 221 10.46 8.45 -10.72
CA ARG A 221 9.83 8.07 -11.99
C ARG A 221 9.50 9.31 -12.83
N PRO A 222 9.67 9.29 -14.15
CA PRO A 222 9.13 10.33 -15.03
C PRO A 222 7.61 10.40 -14.93
N TRP A 223 7.05 11.60 -14.77
CA TRP A 223 5.61 11.79 -14.59
C TRP A 223 4.94 12.30 -15.85
N SER A 224 3.84 11.66 -16.22
CA SER A 224 2.93 12.13 -17.26
C SER A 224 1.60 12.55 -16.65
N LEU A 225 1.29 13.84 -16.73
CA LEU A 225 0.00 14.39 -16.30
C LEU A 225 -1.00 14.33 -17.45
N ILE A 226 -1.98 13.43 -17.34
CA ILE A 226 -2.98 13.19 -18.36
C ILE A 226 -4.22 14.01 -18.07
N ARG A 227 -4.62 14.89 -19.00
CA ARG A 227 -5.81 15.76 -18.85
C ARG A 227 -6.91 15.37 -19.82
N PHE A 228 -8.07 14.99 -19.31
CA PHE A 228 -9.22 14.58 -20.12
C PHE A 228 -10.22 15.73 -20.31
N LYS A 229 -10.61 15.99 -21.56
CA LYS A 229 -11.69 16.94 -21.89
C LYS A 229 -13.07 16.28 -21.82
N THR A 230 -13.22 15.13 -22.46
CA THR A 230 -14.51 14.43 -22.62
C THR A 230 -14.61 13.18 -21.76
N ARG A 231 -13.56 12.37 -21.76
CA ARG A 231 -13.43 11.14 -20.95
C ARG A 231 -13.37 11.45 -19.45
N SER A 232 -13.64 10.45 -18.64
CA SER A 232 -13.52 10.56 -17.18
C SER A 232 -12.82 9.35 -16.57
N LEU A 233 -12.16 9.60 -15.44
CA LEU A 233 -11.56 8.58 -14.60
C LEU A 233 -12.47 8.21 -13.43
N ILE A 234 -12.34 6.98 -12.97
CA ILE A 234 -12.89 6.49 -11.70
C ILE A 234 -11.77 6.40 -10.65
N THR A 235 -12.13 6.17 -9.39
CA THR A 235 -11.19 5.86 -8.31
C THR A 235 -11.72 4.68 -7.48
N SER A 236 -10.99 4.25 -6.46
CA SER A 236 -11.33 3.12 -5.60
C SER A 236 -10.90 3.36 -4.15
N ASP A 237 -11.10 2.35 -3.33
CA ASP A 237 -10.55 2.25 -1.98
C ASP A 237 -9.03 2.00 -1.94
N ALA A 238 -8.41 1.68 -3.08
CA ALA A 238 -6.97 1.55 -3.28
C ALA A 238 -6.57 2.28 -4.59
N PRO A 239 -6.51 3.63 -4.57
CA PRO A 239 -6.50 4.44 -5.79
C PRO A 239 -5.16 4.49 -6.53
N VAL A 240 -4.10 3.86 -6.00
CA VAL A 240 -2.78 3.81 -6.62
C VAL A 240 -2.54 2.41 -7.14
N SER A 241 -2.53 2.28 -8.47
CA SER A 241 -2.46 0.98 -9.15
C SER A 241 -1.11 0.75 -9.80
N LEU A 242 -0.63 -0.48 -9.72
CA LEU A 242 0.59 -0.93 -10.41
C LEU A 242 0.22 -1.51 -11.77
N VAL A 243 0.87 -1.02 -12.81
CA VAL A 243 0.73 -1.52 -14.19
C VAL A 243 1.90 -2.45 -14.47
N ARG A 244 1.56 -3.70 -14.83
CA ARG A 244 2.55 -4.70 -15.24
C ARG A 244 3.15 -4.38 -16.60
N ASN A 245 4.39 -4.80 -16.84
CA ASN A 245 4.90 -4.86 -18.20
C ASN A 245 4.20 -6.01 -18.94
N LEU A 246 3.80 -5.79 -20.19
CA LEU A 246 3.13 -6.81 -21.00
C LEU A 246 4.07 -7.95 -21.40
N SER A 247 5.38 -7.72 -21.36
CA SER A 247 6.41 -8.75 -21.60
C SER A 247 6.65 -9.67 -20.41
N ASP A 248 6.18 -9.30 -19.21
CA ASP A 248 6.42 -10.08 -18.00
C ASP A 248 5.47 -11.27 -17.93
N ASP A 249 5.97 -12.39 -17.43
CA ASP A 249 5.13 -13.56 -17.24
C ASP A 249 4.04 -13.28 -16.20
N ALA A 250 2.83 -13.83 -16.41
CA ALA A 250 1.68 -13.58 -15.54
C ALA A 250 1.88 -14.00 -14.07
N TRP A 251 2.85 -14.89 -13.79
CA TRP A 251 3.20 -15.38 -12.46
C TRP A 251 4.25 -14.51 -11.75
N GLN A 252 4.90 -13.58 -12.47
CA GLN A 252 5.82 -12.62 -11.86
C GLN A 252 5.03 -11.55 -11.10
N GLY A 253 5.41 -11.33 -9.84
CA GLY A 253 4.80 -10.30 -9.01
C GLY A 253 5.18 -8.90 -9.51
N VAL A 254 4.22 -7.98 -9.48
CA VAL A 254 4.45 -6.57 -9.82
C VAL A 254 4.60 -5.77 -8.53
N GLY A 255 5.73 -5.10 -8.36
CA GLY A 255 6.02 -4.23 -7.22
C GLY A 255 6.41 -2.82 -7.68
N PHE A 256 6.56 -1.90 -6.74
CA PHE A 256 6.94 -0.50 -7.04
C PHE A 256 8.29 -0.37 -7.76
N ALA A 257 9.19 -1.32 -7.60
CA ALA A 257 10.46 -1.36 -8.33
C ALA A 257 10.33 -1.95 -9.74
N THR A 258 9.35 -2.83 -10.00
CA THR A 258 9.23 -3.59 -11.25
C THR A 258 8.05 -3.16 -12.12
N ALA A 259 7.15 -2.31 -11.61
CA ALA A 259 5.99 -1.85 -12.36
C ALA A 259 6.42 -1.00 -13.57
N TRP A 260 5.89 -1.34 -14.76
CA TRP A 260 6.03 -0.57 -15.98
C TRP A 260 5.46 0.85 -15.83
N GLY A 261 4.37 0.96 -15.08
CA GLY A 261 3.73 2.23 -14.79
C GLY A 261 3.01 2.17 -13.45
N ILE A 262 2.82 3.33 -12.85
CA ILE A 262 2.00 3.49 -11.65
C ILE A 262 0.97 4.56 -11.96
N THR A 263 -0.30 4.22 -11.86
CA THR A 263 -1.40 5.14 -12.15
C THR A 263 -2.01 5.64 -10.85
N PHE A 264 -2.29 6.93 -10.82
CA PHE A 264 -3.03 7.58 -9.74
C PHE A 264 -4.04 8.57 -10.33
N PRO A 265 -5.35 8.22 -10.37
CA PRO A 265 -6.39 9.17 -10.70
C PRO A 265 -6.39 10.31 -9.68
N LEU A 266 -6.04 11.54 -10.06
CA LEU A 266 -6.04 12.68 -9.13
C LEU A 266 -7.44 13.29 -8.99
N THR A 267 -8.20 13.30 -10.09
CA THR A 267 -9.61 13.69 -10.17
C THR A 267 -10.27 12.90 -11.30
N ARG A 268 -11.59 13.05 -11.48
CA ARG A 268 -12.29 12.49 -12.65
C ARG A 268 -11.76 12.98 -14.00
N LYS A 269 -10.97 14.07 -14.07
CA LYS A 269 -10.42 14.62 -15.34
C LYS A 269 -8.90 14.65 -15.42
N ILE A 270 -8.19 14.24 -14.38
CA ILE A 270 -6.73 14.32 -14.32
C ILE A 270 -6.19 13.01 -13.74
N GLY A 271 -5.32 12.34 -14.48
CA GLY A 271 -4.57 11.17 -14.04
C GLY A 271 -3.07 11.45 -14.03
N LEU A 272 -2.37 10.90 -13.04
CA LEU A 272 -0.91 10.89 -12.97
C LEU A 272 -0.42 9.50 -13.34
N LEU A 273 0.42 9.40 -14.38
CA LEU A 273 1.11 8.17 -14.76
C LEU A 273 2.60 8.33 -14.46
N MET A 274 3.13 7.49 -13.58
CA MET A 274 4.55 7.44 -13.23
C MET A 274 5.18 6.27 -13.98
N SER A 275 5.92 6.57 -15.03
CA SER A 275 6.49 5.54 -15.94
C SER A 275 7.73 4.89 -15.34
N ASP A 276 8.05 3.68 -15.80
CA ASP A 276 9.31 3.01 -15.49
C ASP A 276 10.51 3.85 -15.97
N PRO A 277 11.42 4.25 -15.06
CA PRO A 277 12.61 5.00 -15.43
C PRO A 277 13.60 4.15 -16.23
N MET A 278 13.52 2.80 -16.14
CA MET A 278 14.45 1.90 -16.84
C MET A 278 14.41 2.09 -18.35
N VAL A 279 13.25 2.40 -18.92
CA VAL A 279 13.11 2.70 -20.36
C VAL A 279 14.03 3.85 -20.82
N MET A 280 14.40 4.77 -19.93
CA MET A 280 15.31 5.88 -20.23
C MET A 280 16.79 5.52 -20.05
N VAL A 281 17.08 4.44 -19.33
CA VAL A 281 18.44 4.12 -18.87
C VAL A 281 18.93 2.71 -19.22
N GLU A 282 18.10 1.88 -19.86
CA GLU A 282 18.43 0.51 -20.32
C GLU A 282 19.73 0.40 -21.14
N GLN A 283 20.16 1.51 -21.75
CA GLN A 283 21.36 1.59 -22.58
C GLN A 283 22.65 1.97 -21.82
N TYR A 284 22.58 2.23 -20.51
CA TYR A 284 23.71 2.66 -19.69
C TYR A 284 24.11 1.59 -18.67
N ASP A 285 25.42 1.48 -18.42
CA ASP A 285 25.93 0.65 -17.33
C ASP A 285 25.59 1.23 -15.96
N ILE A 286 25.50 0.36 -14.94
CA ILE A 286 25.10 0.72 -13.57
C ILE A 286 25.98 1.83 -12.95
N ASP A 287 27.25 1.93 -13.34
CA ASP A 287 28.19 2.92 -12.81
C ASP A 287 28.30 4.18 -13.70
N ASP A 288 27.46 4.31 -14.73
CA ASP A 288 27.51 5.44 -15.64
C ASP A 288 27.06 6.74 -14.93
N PRO A 289 27.91 7.80 -14.88
CA PRO A 289 27.56 9.05 -14.22
C PRO A 289 26.33 9.74 -14.81
N ARG A 290 25.96 9.44 -16.06
CA ARG A 290 24.72 9.93 -16.70
C ARG A 290 23.46 9.42 -16.01
N LEU A 291 23.52 8.29 -15.30
CA LEU A 291 22.40 7.80 -14.50
C LEU A 291 22.04 8.75 -13.36
N GLN A 292 23.05 9.32 -12.69
CA GLN A 292 22.83 10.28 -11.61
C GLN A 292 22.29 11.60 -12.14
N GLU A 293 22.79 12.06 -13.29
CA GLU A 293 22.27 13.26 -13.96
C GLU A 293 20.82 13.07 -14.40
N MET A 294 20.49 11.91 -14.98
CA MET A 294 19.11 11.56 -15.37
C MET A 294 18.18 11.51 -14.16
N ARG A 295 18.62 10.87 -13.07
CA ARG A 295 17.85 10.84 -11.81
C ARG A 295 17.58 12.24 -11.29
N ALA A 296 18.59 13.10 -11.26
CA ALA A 296 18.44 14.50 -10.86
C ALA A 296 17.48 15.27 -11.79
N ALA A 297 17.54 15.03 -13.10
CA ALA A 297 16.62 15.61 -14.07
C ALA A 297 15.16 15.17 -13.85
N ILE A 298 14.94 13.88 -13.55
CA ILE A 298 13.61 13.35 -13.20
C ILE A 298 13.08 14.03 -11.93
N LEU A 299 13.90 14.15 -10.88
CA LEU A 299 13.47 14.75 -9.61
C LEU A 299 13.13 16.24 -9.75
N ARG A 300 13.82 16.97 -10.64
CA ARG A 300 13.48 18.35 -11.00
C ARG A 300 12.25 18.48 -11.90
N GLY A 301 11.74 17.36 -12.42
CA GLY A 301 10.61 17.31 -13.34
C GLY A 301 10.97 17.61 -14.80
N ASP A 302 12.26 17.63 -15.16
CA ASP A 302 12.73 17.91 -16.53
C ASP A 302 12.27 16.82 -17.52
N ALA A 303 12.02 15.60 -17.02
CA ALA A 303 11.51 14.47 -17.80
C ALA A 303 9.97 14.37 -17.80
N ASP A 304 9.28 15.26 -17.09
CA ASP A 304 7.83 15.22 -16.95
C ASP A 304 7.12 15.84 -18.16
N ARG A 305 5.87 15.44 -18.38
CA ARG A 305 5.10 15.88 -19.54
C ARG A 305 3.61 15.98 -19.26
N ILE A 306 2.97 16.97 -19.87
CA ILE A 306 1.50 17.07 -19.90
C ILE A 306 1.01 16.44 -21.20
N GLN A 307 0.02 15.56 -21.11
CA GLN A 307 -0.55 14.89 -22.27
C GLN A 307 -2.08 15.05 -22.30
N ALA A 308 -2.62 15.16 -23.51
CA ALA A 308 -4.06 15.08 -23.71
C ALA A 308 -4.54 13.65 -23.46
N GLY A 309 -5.61 13.51 -22.70
CA GLY A 309 -6.20 12.21 -22.39
C GLY A 309 -6.88 11.58 -23.60
N THR A 310 -6.52 10.34 -23.89
CA THR A 310 -7.08 9.52 -24.98
C THR A 310 -7.97 8.41 -24.43
N ALA A 311 -8.72 7.73 -25.31
CA ALA A 311 -9.48 6.55 -24.91
C ALA A 311 -8.58 5.44 -24.33
N ALA A 312 -7.38 5.26 -24.87
CA ALA A 312 -6.43 4.27 -24.38
C ALA A 312 -5.93 4.60 -22.97
N MET A 313 -5.63 5.88 -22.71
CA MET A 313 -5.23 6.32 -21.37
C MET A 313 -6.38 6.21 -20.36
N GLU A 314 -7.60 6.56 -20.75
CA GLU A 314 -8.77 6.37 -19.87
C GLU A 314 -8.95 4.90 -19.48
N LYS A 315 -8.88 3.98 -20.46
CA LYS A 315 -8.93 2.54 -20.19
C LYS A 315 -7.79 2.07 -19.29
N LEU A 316 -6.55 2.48 -19.58
CA LEU A 316 -5.38 2.13 -18.77
C LEU A 316 -5.62 2.49 -17.30
N PHE A 317 -6.09 3.70 -17.01
CA PHE A 317 -6.39 4.13 -15.65
C PHE A 317 -7.56 3.37 -15.03
N ASN A 318 -8.69 3.30 -15.73
CA ASN A 318 -9.94 2.77 -15.17
C ASN A 318 -9.89 1.25 -14.97
N GLU A 319 -9.29 0.51 -15.91
CA GLU A 319 -9.10 -0.95 -15.79
C GLU A 319 -8.19 -1.27 -14.60
N HIS A 320 -7.03 -0.62 -14.49
CA HIS A 320 -6.11 -0.86 -13.37
C HIS A 320 -6.66 -0.37 -12.02
N THR A 321 -7.46 0.71 -12.01
CA THR A 321 -8.18 1.16 -10.81
C THR A 321 -9.19 0.11 -10.36
N ALA A 322 -9.93 -0.48 -11.31
CA ALA A 322 -10.90 -1.54 -11.04
C ALA A 322 -10.25 -2.84 -10.57
N GLU A 323 -9.14 -3.26 -11.19
CA GLU A 323 -8.38 -4.45 -10.80
C GLU A 323 -7.71 -4.34 -9.42
N HIS A 324 -7.37 -3.13 -8.99
CA HIS A 324 -6.73 -2.89 -7.69
C HIS A 324 -7.73 -2.57 -6.58
N ALA A 325 -8.98 -2.27 -6.92
CA ALA A 325 -10.02 -2.05 -5.92
C ALA A 325 -10.18 -3.28 -5.02
N ARG A 326 -10.65 -3.06 -3.79
CA ARG A 326 -10.73 -4.12 -2.77
C ARG A 326 -12.16 -4.44 -2.41
N GLU A 327 -12.96 -3.42 -2.18
CA GLU A 327 -14.37 -3.54 -1.84
C GLU A 327 -15.23 -2.57 -2.66
N TYR A 328 -14.71 -1.41 -3.03
CA TYR A 328 -15.50 -0.35 -3.64
C TYR A 328 -14.78 0.40 -4.76
N LEU A 329 -15.55 0.66 -5.82
CA LEU A 329 -15.25 1.70 -6.80
C LEU A 329 -16.05 2.97 -6.48
N PHE A 330 -15.46 4.11 -6.81
CA PHE A 330 -16.05 5.42 -6.65
C PHE A 330 -15.97 6.20 -7.96
N HIS A 331 -17.08 6.79 -8.37
CA HIS A 331 -17.11 7.61 -9.58
C HIS A 331 -18.17 8.71 -9.50
N HIS A 332 -18.04 9.71 -10.37
CA HIS A 332 -19.07 10.73 -10.52
C HIS A 332 -20.37 10.09 -11.03
N PRO A 333 -21.57 10.53 -10.60
CA PRO A 333 -22.83 9.93 -11.05
C PRO A 333 -22.97 9.80 -12.57
N ASP A 334 -22.50 10.80 -13.32
CA ASP A 334 -22.54 10.81 -14.79
C ASP A 334 -21.46 9.94 -15.49
N ASP A 335 -20.50 9.38 -14.74
CA ASP A 335 -19.34 8.67 -15.29
C ASP A 335 -19.50 7.14 -15.27
N GLY A 336 -20.69 6.62 -14.99
CA GLY A 336 -20.92 5.16 -14.91
C GLY A 336 -20.57 4.40 -16.19
N SER A 337 -20.58 5.06 -17.35
CA SER A 337 -20.18 4.46 -18.64
C SER A 337 -18.68 4.19 -18.77
N TYR A 338 -17.86 4.78 -17.91
CA TYR A 338 -16.40 4.57 -17.85
C TYR A 338 -15.99 3.49 -16.85
N VAL A 339 -16.94 2.93 -16.11
CA VAL A 339 -16.68 1.78 -15.22
C VAL A 339 -16.44 0.54 -16.07
N PRO A 340 -15.33 -0.21 -15.86
CA PRO A 340 -15.09 -1.47 -16.55
C PRO A 340 -16.22 -2.48 -16.32
N LYS A 341 -16.55 -3.27 -17.35
CA LYS A 341 -17.69 -4.21 -17.29
C LYS A 341 -17.41 -5.46 -16.45
N ASN A 342 -16.16 -5.91 -16.43
CA ASN A 342 -15.74 -7.12 -15.74
C ASN A 342 -15.06 -6.70 -14.44
N LEU A 343 -15.77 -6.84 -13.33
CA LEU A 343 -15.25 -6.57 -12.00
C LEU A 343 -15.01 -7.89 -11.28
N HIS A 344 -13.96 -7.95 -10.48
CA HIS A 344 -13.71 -9.09 -9.61
C HIS A 344 -14.52 -8.97 -8.33
N GLU A 345 -14.73 -10.09 -7.65
CA GLU A 345 -15.34 -10.10 -6.31
C GLU A 345 -14.39 -9.47 -5.27
N PRO A 346 -14.90 -8.95 -4.14
CA PRO A 346 -14.08 -8.29 -3.14
C PRO A 346 -12.90 -9.14 -2.66
N THR A 347 -11.70 -8.53 -2.63
CA THR A 347 -10.47 -9.18 -2.18
C THR A 347 -9.81 -8.32 -1.11
N LEU A 348 -9.70 -8.86 0.09
CA LEU A 348 -9.22 -8.15 1.28
C LEU A 348 -7.85 -8.64 1.78
N ILE A 349 -7.24 -9.57 1.05
CA ILE A 349 -5.90 -10.10 1.27
C ILE A 349 -5.17 -10.02 -0.05
N ASN A 350 -4.14 -9.19 -0.11
CA ASN A 350 -3.47 -8.81 -1.36
C ASN A 350 -2.21 -9.62 -1.64
N ALA A 351 -1.75 -10.39 -0.66
CA ALA A 351 -0.61 -11.28 -0.77
C ALA A 351 -0.95 -12.60 -0.10
N LYS A 352 -0.65 -13.71 -0.78
CA LYS A 352 -0.78 -15.07 -0.22
C LYS A 352 0.59 -15.71 -0.18
N VAL A 353 0.90 -16.40 0.90
CA VAL A 353 2.09 -17.25 0.98
C VAL A 353 1.71 -18.60 0.36
N GLY A 354 1.95 -18.79 -0.93
CA GLY A 354 1.68 -20.06 -1.59
C GLY A 354 2.71 -21.14 -1.23
N GLY A 355 2.31 -22.42 -1.35
CA GLY A 355 3.23 -23.56 -1.31
C GLY A 355 3.40 -24.16 0.08
N ILE A 356 4.61 -24.06 0.64
CA ILE A 356 4.99 -24.72 1.92
C ILE A 356 4.08 -24.29 3.08
N ALA A 357 3.57 -23.05 3.07
CA ALA A 357 2.70 -22.51 4.10
C ALA A 357 1.26 -23.09 4.09
N ASP A 358 0.87 -23.81 3.03
CA ASP A 358 -0.45 -24.43 2.88
C ASP A 358 -0.45 -25.94 3.19
N ALA A 359 0.70 -26.53 3.52
CA ALA A 359 0.77 -27.97 3.74
C ALA A 359 0.04 -28.42 5.02
N ASP A 360 -0.31 -29.69 5.06
CA ASP A 360 -0.79 -30.35 6.27
C ASP A 360 0.39 -30.71 7.19
N PHE A 361 0.28 -30.36 8.47
CA PHE A 361 1.28 -30.67 9.48
C PHE A 361 0.80 -31.83 10.35
N ASP A 362 1.51 -32.96 10.28
CA ASP A 362 1.19 -34.20 10.99
C ASP A 362 1.69 -34.22 12.46
N GLY A 363 2.43 -33.19 12.87
CA GLY A 363 3.04 -33.10 14.20
C GLY A 363 4.51 -33.44 14.26
N GLN A 364 5.09 -33.98 13.18
CA GLN A 364 6.51 -34.30 13.10
C GLN A 364 7.32 -33.11 12.57
N PRO A 365 8.51 -32.85 13.11
CA PRO A 365 9.39 -31.82 12.58
C PRO A 365 9.84 -32.16 11.17
N TRP A 366 9.72 -31.21 10.24
CA TRP A 366 10.18 -31.38 8.85
C TRP A 366 11.69 -31.23 8.70
N PHE A 367 12.31 -30.49 9.61
CA PHE A 367 13.76 -30.32 9.66
C PHE A 367 14.28 -30.96 10.95
N GLY A 368 15.26 -31.86 10.83
CA GLY A 368 15.80 -32.60 11.97
C GLY A 368 16.25 -31.66 13.09
N MET A 369 15.65 -31.80 14.28
CA MET A 369 16.12 -31.11 15.48
C MET A 369 17.53 -31.60 15.79
N LYS A 370 18.55 -30.74 15.60
CA LYS A 370 19.81 -30.95 16.31
C LYS A 370 19.53 -30.74 17.79
N SER A 371 19.60 -31.82 18.54
CA SER A 371 19.58 -31.81 20.01
C SER A 371 20.62 -30.80 20.50
N PRO A 372 20.32 -29.96 21.50
CA PRO A 372 21.37 -29.29 22.24
C PRO A 372 22.16 -30.38 22.96
N GLU A 373 23.37 -30.66 22.49
CA GLU A 373 24.30 -31.54 23.19
C GLU A 373 24.45 -31.02 24.63
N ARG A 374 24.14 -31.90 25.60
CA ARG A 374 24.47 -31.66 26.99
C ARG A 374 25.99 -31.67 27.08
N HIS A 375 26.60 -30.52 27.35
CA HIS A 375 27.93 -30.50 27.90
C HIS A 375 27.83 -30.94 29.36
N GLU A 376 28.16 -32.21 29.62
CA GLU A 376 28.68 -32.66 30.91
C GLU A 376 30.17 -32.35 31.01
#